data_AF-A0A521Q559-F1
#
_entry.id   AF-A0A521Q559-F1
#
_cell.length_a   1.000
_cell.length_b   1.000
_cell.length_c   1.000
_cell.angle_alpha   90.00
_cell.angle_beta   90.00
_cell.angle_gamma   90.00
#
_symmetry.space_group_name_H-M   'P 1'
#
loop_
_entity.id
_entity.type
_entity.pdbx_description
1 polymer ?
#
loop_
_entity_poly.entity_id
_entity_poly.type
_entity_poly.pdbx_seq_one_letter_code
_entity_poly.pdbx_strand_id
1 'polypeptide(L)' 'MLPERVHREVQALAAASDVSSAWIVRQAVVRYLSERNGQSELPLARDRQ' A
#
# COMPACT_ATOMS: atom_id res chain seq x y z
N MET A 1 5.55 7.15 8.46
CA MET A 1 6.60 6.77 7.49
C MET A 1 6.57 5.26 7.31
N LEU A 2 6.82 4.76 6.10
CA LEU A 2 6.94 3.32 5.86
C LEU A 2 8.24 2.80 6.51
N PRO A 3 8.28 1.54 6.98
CA PRO A 3 9.52 0.91 7.39
C PRO A 3 10.55 0.96 6.26
N GLU A 4 11.83 1.18 6.59
CA GLU A 4 12.94 1.34 5.63
C GLU A 4 12.96 0.24 4.56
N ARG A 5 12.75 -1.02 4.98
CA ARG A 5 12.69 -2.16 4.06
C ARG A 5 11.56 -2.00 3.02
N VAL A 6 10.36 -1.63 3.47
CA VAL A 6 9.20 -1.43 2.60
C VAL A 6 9.43 -0.25 1.67
N HIS A 7 10.08 0.81 2.15
CA HIS A 7 10.45 1.95 1.31
C HIS A 7 11.36 1.53 0.15
N ARG A 8 12.39 0.71 0.42
CA ARG A 8 13.30 0.20 -0.63
C ARG A 8 12.59 -0.68 -1.65
N GLU A 9 11.70 -1.57 -1.20
CA GLU A 9 10.92 -2.44 -2.09
C GLU A 9 10.02 -1.61 -3.01
N VAL A 10 9.37 -0.57 -2.48
CA VAL A 10 8.54 0.36 -3.29
C VAL A 10 9.39 1.13 -4.31
N GLN A 11 10.58 1.62 -3.92
CA GLN A 11 11.48 2.34 -4.83
C GLN A 11 12.00 1.44 -5.96
N ALA A 12 12.35 0.19 -5.66
CA ALA A 12 12.80 -0.76 -6.67
C ALA A 12 11.69 -1.08 -7.68
N LEU A 13 10.46 -1.26 -7.21
CA LEU A 13 9.31 -1.51 -8.07
C LEU A 13 8.96 -0.31 -8.96
N ALA A 14 9.05 0.90 -8.39
CA ALA A 14 8.87 2.15 -9.10
C ALA A 14 9.89 2.31 -10.23
N ALA A 15 11.17 2.07 -9.95
CA ALA A 15 12.25 2.09 -10.94
C ALA A 15 12.06 1.03 -12.04
N ALA A 16 11.68 -0.20 -11.68
CA ALA A 16 11.45 -1.27 -12.65
C ALA A 16 10.24 -1.03 -13.57
N SER A 17 9.28 -0.21 -13.13
CA SER A 17 8.03 0.05 -13.84
C SER A 17 7.98 1.45 -14.48
N ASP A 18 9.08 2.22 -14.42
CA ASP A 18 9.18 3.61 -14.90
C ASP A 18 8.06 4.54 -14.37
N VAL A 19 7.76 4.43 -13.08
CA VAL A 19 6.75 5.22 -12.38
C VAL A 19 7.29 5.77 -11.07
N SER A 20 6.59 6.72 -10.46
CA SER A 20 6.97 7.22 -9.14
C SER A 20 6.54 6.27 -8.01
N SER A 21 7.30 6.27 -6.91
CA SER A 21 6.91 5.57 -5.67
C SER A 21 5.53 6.01 -5.15
N ALA A 22 5.15 7.27 -5.36
CA ALA A 22 3.81 7.77 -5.02
C ALA A 22 2.71 7.12 -5.86
N TRP A 23 2.97 6.87 -7.15
CA TRP A 23 2.05 6.15 -8.03
C TRP A 23 1.85 4.70 -7.58
N ILE A 24 2.93 4.00 -7.20
CA ILE A 24 2.86 2.64 -6.65
C ILE A 24 1.97 2.58 -5.41
N VAL A 25 2.20 3.49 -4.46
CA VAL A 25 1.39 3.56 -3.24
C VAL A 25 -0.08 3.84 -3.56
N ARG A 26 -0.36 4.77 -4.48
CA ARG A 26 -1.73 5.06 -4.93
C ARG A 26 -2.41 3.81 -5.51
N GLN A 27 -1.74 3.08 -6.40
CA GLN A 27 -2.29 1.87 -7.01
C GLN A 27 -2.53 0.76 -5.97
N ALA A 28 -1.58 0.56 -5.06
CA ALA A 28 -1.74 -0.40 -3.97
C ALA A 28 -2.97 -0.08 -3.09
N VAL A 29 -3.18 1.20 -2.76
CA VAL A 29 -4.35 1.64 -1.99
C VAL A 29 -5.65 1.46 -2.78
N VAL A 30 -5.69 1.88 -4.05
CA VAL A 30 -6.89 1.72 -4.90
C VAL A 30 -7.27 0.25 -5.01
N ARG A 31 -6.28 -0.63 -5.26
CA ARG A 31 -6.50 -2.07 -5.36
C ARG A 31 -7.00 -2.66 -4.04
N TYR A 32 -6.36 -2.33 -2.93
CA TYR A 32 -6.76 -2.79 -1.61
C TYR A 32 -8.22 -2.42 -1.28
N LEU A 33 -8.61 -1.17 -1.57
CA LEU A 33 -9.97 -0.69 -1.35
C LEU A 33 -10.99 -1.37 -2.28
N SER A 34 -10.62 -1.61 -3.54
CA SER A 34 -11.46 -2.34 -4.49
C SER A 34 -11.71 -3.79 -4.05
N GLU A 35 -10.68 -4.47 -3.54
CA GLU A 35 -10.77 -5.85 -3.04
C GLU A 35 -11.63 -5.95 -1.77
N ARG A 36 -11.69 -4.89 -0.97
CA ARG A 36 -12.49 -4.78 0.25
C ARG A 36 -13.97 -4.41 0.00
N ASN A 37 -14.36 -4.12 -1.24
CA ASN A 37 -15.73 -3.88 -1.71
C ASN A 37 -16.58 -2.98 -0.76
N GLY A 38 -16.01 -1.87 -0.29
CA GLY A 38 -16.72 -0.92 0.58
C GLY A 38 -16.72 -1.24 2.07
N GLN A 39 -15.94 -2.23 2.54
CA GLN A 39 -15.64 -2.36 3.97
C GLN A 39 -14.91 -1.09 4.45
N SER A 40 -15.63 -0.26 5.19
CA SER A 40 -15.16 1.02 5.75
C SER A 40 -14.27 0.84 6.98
N GLU A 41 -14.12 -0.38 7.47
CA GLU A 41 -13.30 -0.72 8.62
C GLU A 41 -11.92 -1.21 8.15
N LEU A 42 -10.88 -0.47 8.54
CA LEU A 42 -9.52 -0.99 8.47
C LEU A 42 -9.44 -2.23 9.36
N PRO A 43 -8.83 -3.35 8.93
CA PRO A 43 -8.70 -4.59 9.71
C PRO A 43 -7.79 -4.47 10.95
N LEU A 44 -7.67 -3.28 11.54
CA LEU A 44 -6.88 -2.97 12.72
C LEU A 44 -7.71 -2.95 14.03
N ALA A 45 -8.97 -3.39 14.01
CA ALA A 45 -9.83 -3.40 15.19
C ALA A 45 -9.95 -4.77 15.91
N ARG A 46 -9.25 -5.83 15.44
CA ARG A 46 -9.35 -7.17 16.06
C ARG A 46 -8.17 -7.59 16.94
N ASP A 47 -7.05 -6.89 16.91
CA ASP A 47 -5.87 -7.19 17.75
C ASP A 47 -5.53 -6.02 18.70
N ARG A 48 -6.54 -5.54 19.42
CA ARG A 48 -6.34 -4.73 20.63
C ARG A 48 -7.17 -5.33 21.76
N GLN A 49 -6.80 -6.55 22.18
CA GLN A 49 -7.18 -7.14 23.47
C GLN A 49 -5.91 -7.46 24.24
#